data_AF-A0A524F063-F1
#
_entry.id   AF-A0A524F063-F1
#
_cell.length_a   1.000
_cell.length_b   1.000
_cell.length_c   1.000
_cell.angle_alpha   90.00
_cell.angle_beta   90.00
_cell.angle_gamma   90.00
#
_symmetry.space_group_name_H-M   'P 1'
#
loop_
_entity.id
_entity.type
_entity.pdbx_description
1 polymer ?
#
loop_
_entity_poly.entity_id
_entity_poly.type
_entity_poly.pdbx_seq_one_letter_code
_entity_poly.pdbx_strand_id
1 'polypeptide(L)'
;MSSTGLAQTQHSMYLNKIGECSFVVGYDVQVYGGYAYVTNNDGVMVVDVSNPSNPKVASEILTEQAPFTVSVSGGNCYVGYSSGTFFISNISDPINPQTEFFPSGGSGVPTKIDVVGTFVFVSYRDVGFRIFNFTSTDLDLLYFYSDSGGESLAIQDDMLYFGNPNSGIKVFKISAISSPVYVRTVSTSTSVWDMHIHDNLMYVGRHGAGIRIYSLSNPSNPSLLRSLIEDDGGEAQGVVADDDFLYVADNYGVEAYNISNPSSPIEIAEVTNGIGAAHDLDIDNDYVYVALGGGLMILELSDTKSPYFPRYFYYVIPIGIVVLGGVIFLVIKLRKRKNL
;
A
#
# COMPACT_ATOMS: atom_id res chain seq x y z
N MET A 1 21.37 -0.75 -49.84
CA MET A 1 20.82 0.16 -48.81
C MET A 1 20.60 -0.70 -47.56
N SER A 2 21.58 -0.73 -46.66
CA SER A 2 21.46 -1.42 -45.38
C SER A 2 20.77 -0.48 -44.41
N SER A 3 19.52 -0.80 -44.05
CA SER A 3 18.83 -0.15 -42.95
C SER A 3 19.48 -0.58 -41.64
N THR A 4 20.30 0.30 -41.08
CA THR A 4 20.76 0.20 -39.70
C THR A 4 19.56 0.33 -38.78
N GLY A 5 19.13 -0.80 -38.20
CA GLY A 5 18.24 -0.80 -37.05
C GLY A 5 18.93 -0.08 -35.91
N LEU A 6 18.38 1.06 -35.50
CA LEU A 6 18.72 1.68 -34.24
C LEU A 6 18.21 0.75 -33.15
N ALA A 7 19.14 0.08 -32.47
CA ALA A 7 18.85 -0.58 -31.21
C ALA A 7 18.39 0.51 -30.24
N GLN A 8 17.11 0.48 -29.85
CA GLN A 8 16.65 1.20 -28.67
C GLN A 8 17.45 0.64 -27.50
N THR A 9 18.31 1.44 -26.90
CA THR A 9 18.91 1.16 -25.60
C THR A 9 17.77 1.06 -24.60
N GLN A 10 17.43 -0.15 -24.20
CA GLN A 10 16.52 -0.44 -23.11
C GLN A 10 17.19 0.13 -21.85
N HIS A 11 16.74 1.30 -21.40
CA HIS A 11 17.11 1.78 -20.07
C HIS A 11 16.40 0.85 -19.09
N SER A 12 17.15 -0.06 -18.47
CA SER A 12 16.61 -0.92 -17.43
C SER A 12 16.23 -0.05 -16.23
N MET A 13 14.97 -0.09 -15.83
CA MET A 13 14.52 0.52 -14.58
C MET A 13 14.83 -0.43 -13.42
N TYR A 14 14.90 0.13 -12.22
CA TYR A 14 15.20 -0.57 -10.98
C TYR A 14 14.34 -0.03 -9.86
N LEU A 15 13.72 -0.94 -9.11
CA LEU A 15 13.17 -0.65 -7.81
C LEU A 15 14.30 -0.73 -6.77
N ASN A 16 14.72 0.42 -6.28
CA ASN A 16 15.79 0.52 -5.30
C ASN A 16 15.23 0.64 -3.89
N LYS A 17 15.71 -0.21 -2.99
CA LYS A 17 15.49 0.00 -1.55
C LYS A 17 16.23 1.25 -1.09
N ILE A 18 15.49 2.25 -0.66
CA ILE A 18 16.03 3.51 -0.13
C ILE A 18 16.00 3.56 1.39
N GLY A 19 15.05 2.90 2.03
CA GLY A 19 14.87 2.88 3.48
C GLY A 19 14.14 1.64 3.99
N GLU A 20 14.27 1.40 5.28
CA GLU A 20 13.50 0.37 6.00
C GLU A 20 13.31 0.78 7.46
N CYS A 21 12.17 0.36 8.02
CA CYS A 21 11.90 0.44 9.44
C CYS A 21 11.55 -0.96 9.94
N SER A 22 12.45 -1.56 10.70
CA SER A 22 12.33 -2.97 11.09
C SER A 22 11.44 -3.18 12.31
N PHE A 23 10.39 -3.98 12.14
CA PHE A 23 9.55 -4.55 13.20
C PHE A 23 9.08 -5.94 12.76
N VAL A 24 8.23 -6.62 13.53
CA VAL A 24 7.95 -8.06 13.32
C VAL A 24 7.35 -8.32 11.93
N VAL A 25 6.28 -7.61 11.56
CA VAL A 25 5.58 -7.76 10.29
C VAL A 25 4.74 -6.51 10.01
N GLY A 26 4.58 -6.17 8.73
CA GLY A 26 3.55 -5.24 8.27
C GLY A 26 2.53 -5.98 7.41
N TYR A 27 1.23 -5.79 7.61
CA TYR A 27 0.18 -6.46 6.82
C TYR A 27 -0.51 -5.53 5.81
N ASP A 28 -0.79 -4.29 6.22
CA ASP A 28 -1.43 -3.24 5.44
C ASP A 28 -0.68 -1.94 5.76
N VAL A 29 -0.57 -1.03 4.79
CA VAL A 29 0.09 0.26 4.93
C VAL A 29 -0.71 1.36 4.26
N GLN A 30 -0.82 2.50 4.93
CA GLN A 30 -1.19 3.75 4.27
C GLN A 30 -0.28 4.90 4.72
N VAL A 31 0.09 5.77 3.79
CA VAL A 31 0.91 6.95 3.99
C VAL A 31 0.05 8.20 3.97
N TYR A 32 0.20 9.03 5.00
CA TYR A 32 -0.51 10.28 5.11
C TYR A 32 0.29 11.29 5.92
N GLY A 33 0.44 12.52 5.40
CA GLY A 33 1.03 13.63 6.15
C GLY A 33 2.49 13.41 6.56
N GLY A 34 3.26 12.64 5.80
CA GLY A 34 4.66 12.30 6.11
C GLY A 34 4.83 11.16 7.12
N TYR A 35 3.76 10.41 7.41
CA TYR A 35 3.79 9.22 8.26
C TYR A 35 3.21 8.02 7.51
N ALA A 36 3.82 6.85 7.69
CA ALA A 36 3.26 5.57 7.29
C ALA A 36 2.60 4.90 8.49
N TYR A 37 1.36 4.45 8.32
CA TYR A 37 0.57 3.72 9.29
C TYR A 37 0.52 2.27 8.85
N VAL A 38 1.20 1.38 9.59
CA VAL A 38 1.41 -0.01 9.19
C VAL A 38 0.78 -0.94 10.21
N THR A 39 -0.18 -1.77 9.80
CA THR A 39 -0.75 -2.79 10.69
C THR A 39 0.28 -3.88 10.99
N ASN A 40 0.39 -4.28 12.24
CA ASN A 40 1.30 -5.30 12.76
C ASN A 40 0.51 -6.21 13.73
N ASN A 41 1.13 -7.22 14.34
CA ASN A 41 0.47 -8.19 15.23
C ASN A 41 -0.27 -7.56 16.41
N ASP A 42 0.25 -6.47 16.97
CA ASP A 42 -0.23 -5.89 18.24
C ASP A 42 -0.89 -4.51 18.07
N GLY A 43 -0.99 -4.00 16.84
CA GLY A 43 -1.53 -2.67 16.57
C GLY A 43 -0.99 -2.04 15.30
N VAL A 44 -1.02 -0.70 15.24
CA VAL A 44 -0.52 0.06 14.09
C VAL A 44 0.79 0.75 14.46
N MET A 45 1.85 0.46 13.74
CA MET A 45 3.11 1.19 13.81
C MET A 45 2.93 2.53 13.08
N VAL A 46 3.20 3.65 13.75
CA VAL A 46 3.21 4.97 13.12
C VAL A 46 4.66 5.36 12.86
N VAL A 47 5.06 5.38 11.60
CA VAL A 47 6.44 5.58 11.16
C VAL A 47 6.58 6.95 10.55
N ASP A 48 7.47 7.79 11.09
CA ASP A 48 7.89 9.04 10.44
C ASP A 48 8.69 8.68 9.18
N VAL A 49 8.15 9.09 8.03
CA VAL A 49 8.72 8.86 6.69
C VAL A 49 9.06 10.17 5.99
N SER A 50 9.13 11.29 6.73
CA SER A 50 9.56 12.59 6.20
C SER A 50 10.97 12.58 5.59
N ASN A 51 11.80 11.61 6.02
CA ASN A 51 13.02 11.22 5.32
C ASN A 51 12.94 9.74 4.92
N PRO A 52 12.54 9.44 3.67
CA PRO A 52 12.36 8.09 3.17
C PRO A 52 13.61 7.20 3.24
N SER A 53 14.81 7.80 3.27
CA SER A 53 16.07 7.06 3.42
C SER A 53 16.41 6.66 4.87
N ASN A 54 15.66 7.17 5.85
CA ASN A 54 15.88 6.95 7.27
C ASN A 54 14.54 7.02 8.05
N PRO A 55 13.57 6.15 7.69
CA PRO A 55 12.28 6.11 8.37
C PRO A 55 12.44 5.63 9.81
N LYS A 56 11.55 6.07 10.71
CA LYS A 56 11.63 5.72 12.14
C LYS A 56 10.25 5.57 12.75
N VAL A 57 10.07 4.55 13.60
CA VAL A 57 8.88 4.48 14.45
C VAL A 57 8.81 5.73 15.32
N ALA A 58 7.73 6.47 15.17
CA ALA A 58 7.45 7.70 15.89
C ALA A 58 6.52 7.44 17.09
N SER A 59 5.52 6.56 16.91
CA SER A 59 4.66 6.05 17.97
C SER A 59 3.97 4.75 17.54
N GLU A 60 3.11 4.21 18.39
CA GLU A 60 2.30 3.02 18.12
C GLU A 60 0.86 3.27 18.57
N ILE A 61 -0.11 2.82 17.77
CA ILE A 61 -1.50 2.69 18.19
C ILE A 61 -1.66 1.26 18.69
N LEU A 62 -1.57 1.09 20.00
CA LEU A 62 -1.69 -0.23 20.63
C LEU A 62 -3.13 -0.70 20.64
N THR A 63 -3.29 -2.00 20.44
CA THR A 63 -4.60 -2.64 20.31
C THR A 63 -4.57 -3.98 21.03
N GLU A 64 -5.72 -4.42 21.53
CA GLU A 64 -5.80 -5.71 22.23
C GLU A 64 -5.84 -6.91 21.26
N GLN A 65 -5.89 -6.66 19.95
CA GLN A 65 -6.10 -7.68 18.92
C GLN A 65 -5.40 -7.32 17.62
N ALA A 66 -5.00 -8.33 16.85
CA ALA A 66 -4.33 -8.12 15.57
C ALA A 66 -5.21 -7.33 14.57
N PRO A 67 -4.78 -6.13 14.13
CA PRO A 67 -5.39 -5.42 13.03
C PRO A 67 -5.08 -6.11 11.68
N PHE A 68 -6.05 -6.07 10.79
CA PHE A 68 -5.93 -6.60 9.42
C PHE A 68 -5.77 -5.50 8.38
N THR A 69 -6.47 -4.37 8.56
CA THR A 69 -6.48 -3.28 7.60
C THR A 69 -6.44 -1.93 8.29
N VAL A 70 -5.84 -0.95 7.62
CA VAL A 70 -5.78 0.44 8.05
C VAL A 70 -6.26 1.36 6.93
N SER A 71 -6.96 2.42 7.31
CA SER A 71 -7.25 3.55 6.42
C SER A 71 -7.05 4.86 7.18
N VAL A 72 -6.67 5.94 6.51
CA VAL A 72 -6.30 7.21 7.09
C VAL A 72 -6.96 8.32 6.29
N SER A 73 -7.74 9.15 6.97
CA SER A 73 -8.42 10.27 6.33
C SER A 73 -8.78 11.35 7.35
N GLY A 74 -8.60 12.61 6.96
CA GLY A 74 -9.08 13.76 7.74
C GLY A 74 -8.53 13.84 9.17
N GLY A 75 -7.31 13.35 9.42
CA GLY A 75 -6.70 13.31 10.75
C GLY A 75 -7.21 12.17 11.64
N ASN A 76 -7.82 11.14 11.06
CA ASN A 76 -8.22 9.91 11.74
C ASN A 76 -7.57 8.70 11.08
N CYS A 77 -7.18 7.72 11.90
CA CYS A 77 -6.74 6.40 11.51
C CYS A 77 -7.83 5.39 11.86
N TYR A 78 -8.29 4.69 10.85
CA TYR A 78 -9.36 3.72 10.84
C TYR A 78 -8.70 2.33 10.84
N VAL A 79 -8.89 1.53 11.89
CA VAL A 79 -8.26 0.21 12.02
C VAL A 79 -9.29 -0.91 12.16
N GLY A 80 -9.26 -1.89 11.25
CA GLY A 80 -10.12 -3.08 11.26
C GLY A 80 -9.47 -4.29 11.91
N TYR A 81 -10.20 -5.04 12.74
CA TYR A 81 -9.65 -6.13 13.57
C TYR A 81 -10.21 -7.52 13.26
N SER A 82 -9.39 -8.53 13.55
CA SER A 82 -9.75 -9.95 13.44
C SER A 82 -11.04 -10.38 14.17
N SER A 83 -11.47 -9.70 15.23
CA SER A 83 -12.75 -10.01 15.91
C SER A 83 -14.00 -9.51 15.19
N GLY A 84 -13.84 -8.62 14.21
CA GLY A 84 -14.95 -7.91 13.57
C GLY A 84 -15.25 -6.53 14.11
N THR A 85 -14.51 -6.08 15.11
CA THR A 85 -14.56 -4.68 15.54
C THR A 85 -13.71 -3.79 14.65
N PHE A 86 -13.94 -2.50 14.77
CA PHE A 86 -13.22 -1.47 14.05
C PHE A 86 -13.05 -0.27 14.99
N PHE A 87 -11.85 0.31 15.09
CA PHE A 87 -11.55 1.47 15.95
C PHE A 87 -11.11 2.66 15.12
N ILE A 88 -11.32 3.85 15.68
CA ILE A 88 -10.86 5.10 15.09
C ILE A 88 -9.94 5.76 16.08
N SER A 89 -8.74 6.09 15.64
CA SER A 89 -7.78 6.88 16.40
C SER A 89 -7.64 8.26 15.77
N ASN A 90 -7.82 9.31 16.56
CA ASN A 90 -7.40 10.64 16.17
C ASN A 90 -5.87 10.67 16.06
N ILE A 91 -5.37 11.07 14.89
CA ILE A 91 -3.95 11.15 14.55
C ILE A 91 -3.57 12.58 14.14
N SER A 92 -4.31 13.59 14.60
CA SER A 92 -3.97 15.00 14.35
C SER A 92 -2.58 15.35 14.92
N ASP A 93 -2.18 14.64 15.98
CA ASP A 93 -0.79 14.52 16.42
C ASP A 93 -0.32 13.07 16.24
N PRO A 94 0.41 12.76 15.17
CA PRO A 94 0.79 11.39 14.82
C PRO A 94 1.79 10.77 15.81
N ILE A 95 2.44 11.55 16.68
CA ILE A 95 3.31 11.00 17.74
C ILE A 95 2.58 10.78 19.07
N ASN A 96 1.30 11.17 19.14
CA ASN A 96 0.45 10.99 20.31
C ASN A 96 -1.00 10.66 19.90
N PRO A 97 -1.22 9.54 19.20
CA PRO A 97 -2.55 9.15 18.72
C PRO A 97 -3.52 8.92 19.88
N GLN A 98 -4.77 9.34 19.72
CA GLN A 98 -5.83 9.17 20.72
C GLN A 98 -6.91 8.24 20.19
N THR A 99 -7.07 7.06 20.80
CA THR A 99 -8.01 6.04 20.31
C THR A 99 -9.38 6.18 20.93
N GLU A 100 -10.41 6.19 20.08
CA GLU A 100 -11.81 6.04 20.46
C GLU A 100 -12.33 4.67 20.01
N PHE A 101 -13.00 3.98 20.94
CA PHE A 101 -13.51 2.64 20.71
C PHE A 101 -14.96 2.68 20.25
N PHE A 102 -15.23 2.15 19.06
CA PHE A 102 -16.58 2.01 18.53
C PHE A 102 -17.01 0.53 18.59
N PRO A 103 -17.93 0.16 19.50
CA PRO A 103 -18.37 -1.24 19.67
C PRO A 103 -19.14 -1.82 18.46
N SER A 104 -19.39 -1.03 17.42
CA SER A 104 -20.35 -1.30 16.34
C SER A 104 -19.70 -1.70 15.01
N GLY A 105 -18.69 -2.58 15.02
CA GLY A 105 -18.12 -3.14 13.77
C GLY A 105 -18.97 -4.25 13.12
N GLY A 106 -19.93 -4.82 13.88
CA GLY A 106 -20.73 -5.97 13.46
C GLY A 106 -19.97 -7.30 13.53
N SER A 107 -20.56 -8.38 13.03
CA SER A 107 -19.88 -9.68 12.89
C SER A 107 -19.04 -9.74 11.61
N GLY A 108 -17.93 -10.49 11.60
CA GLY A 108 -17.09 -10.77 10.43
C GLY A 108 -15.79 -9.95 10.41
N VAL A 109 -14.72 -10.44 9.78
CA VAL A 109 -13.38 -9.80 9.79
C VAL A 109 -13.30 -8.66 8.77
N PRO A 110 -12.99 -7.40 9.13
CA PRO A 110 -12.79 -6.32 8.17
C PRO A 110 -11.56 -6.59 7.30
N THR A 111 -11.66 -6.31 6.00
CA THR A 111 -10.61 -6.62 5.02
C THR A 111 -10.09 -5.39 4.28
N LYS A 112 -10.95 -4.40 4.03
CA LYS A 112 -10.56 -3.11 3.45
C LYS A 112 -11.46 -2.02 4.01
N ILE A 113 -10.88 -0.83 4.18
CA ILE A 113 -11.58 0.37 4.62
C ILE A 113 -11.30 1.48 3.64
N ASP A 114 -12.35 2.15 3.19
CA ASP A 114 -12.26 3.34 2.34
C ASP A 114 -13.13 4.46 2.93
N VAL A 115 -12.68 5.71 2.82
CA VAL A 115 -13.28 6.86 3.49
C VAL A 115 -13.52 8.00 2.52
N VAL A 116 -14.79 8.35 2.30
CA VAL A 116 -15.22 9.47 1.44
C VAL A 116 -15.97 10.50 2.27
N GLY A 117 -15.28 11.61 2.59
CA GLY A 117 -15.81 12.63 3.48
C GLY A 117 -16.03 12.07 4.88
N THR A 118 -17.28 12.01 5.33
CA THR A 118 -17.65 11.41 6.64
C THR A 118 -18.08 9.95 6.52
N PHE A 119 -18.15 9.39 5.31
CA PHE A 119 -18.63 8.03 5.10
C PHE A 119 -17.48 7.04 5.13
N VAL A 120 -17.63 5.99 5.95
CA VAL A 120 -16.65 4.91 6.12
C VAL A 120 -17.24 3.65 5.53
N PHE A 121 -16.59 3.10 4.51
CA PHE A 121 -16.98 1.87 3.82
C PHE A 121 -16.06 0.76 4.28
N VAL A 122 -16.63 -0.36 4.73
CA VAL A 122 -15.87 -1.46 5.29
C VAL A 122 -16.32 -2.77 4.66
N SER A 123 -15.40 -3.50 4.03
CA SER A 123 -15.65 -4.86 3.57
C SER A 123 -15.29 -5.83 4.66
N TYR A 124 -16.00 -6.96 4.66
CA TYR A 124 -15.81 -8.01 5.62
C TYR A 124 -15.66 -9.35 4.91
N ARG A 125 -14.67 -10.12 5.34
CA ARG A 125 -14.30 -11.44 4.80
C ARG A 125 -15.49 -12.40 4.75
N ASP A 126 -16.42 -12.30 5.70
CA ASP A 126 -17.45 -13.33 5.88
C ASP A 126 -18.89 -12.82 5.69
N VAL A 127 -19.12 -11.51 5.61
CA VAL A 127 -20.48 -10.95 5.72
C VAL A 127 -20.83 -9.81 4.76
N GLY A 128 -20.03 -9.55 3.73
CA GLY A 128 -20.32 -8.50 2.76
C GLY A 128 -19.69 -7.16 3.14
N PHE A 129 -20.44 -6.06 3.09
CA PHE A 129 -19.92 -4.74 3.45
C PHE A 129 -20.90 -3.91 4.29
N ARG A 130 -20.37 -2.92 5.01
CA ARG A 130 -21.12 -1.93 5.78
C ARG A 130 -20.71 -0.53 5.37
N ILE A 131 -21.65 0.40 5.49
CA ILE A 131 -21.39 1.82 5.34
C ILE A 131 -21.78 2.51 6.63
N PHE A 132 -20.87 3.29 7.18
CA PHE A 132 -21.07 4.09 8.37
C PHE A 132 -20.98 5.58 8.04
N ASN A 133 -21.62 6.40 8.86
CA ASN A 133 -21.33 7.83 8.94
C ASN A 133 -20.53 8.06 10.22
N PHE A 134 -19.30 8.54 10.05
CA PHE A 134 -18.45 8.94 11.16
C PHE A 134 -18.51 10.46 11.31
N THR A 135 -19.02 10.88 12.46
CA THR A 135 -18.83 12.25 12.96
C THR A 135 -17.70 12.25 13.99
N SER A 136 -17.28 13.41 14.49
CA SER A 136 -16.17 13.48 15.44
C SER A 136 -16.35 12.64 16.73
N THR A 137 -17.57 12.23 17.07
CA THR A 137 -17.87 11.50 18.32
C THR A 137 -18.71 10.24 18.13
N ASP A 138 -19.35 10.08 16.98
CA ASP A 138 -20.36 9.03 16.77
C ASP A 138 -20.14 8.31 15.45
N LEU A 139 -20.35 6.99 15.47
CA LEU A 139 -20.27 6.11 14.32
C LEU A 139 -21.62 5.42 14.09
N ASP A 140 -22.39 5.93 13.13
CA ASP A 140 -23.72 5.44 12.81
C ASP A 140 -23.68 4.45 11.64
N LEU A 141 -24.21 3.24 11.83
CA LEU A 141 -24.42 2.30 10.73
C LEU A 141 -25.55 2.81 9.82
N LEU A 142 -25.21 3.16 8.57
CA LEU A 142 -26.18 3.61 7.57
C LEU A 142 -26.74 2.47 6.73
N TYR A 143 -25.90 1.50 6.39
CA TYR A 143 -26.28 0.43 5.49
C TYR A 143 -25.46 -0.85 5.73
N PHE A 144 -26.09 -2.00 5.51
CA PHE A 144 -25.47 -3.31 5.55
C PHE A 144 -25.93 -4.13 4.35
N TYR A 145 -24.96 -4.65 3.60
CA TYR A 145 -25.19 -5.61 2.52
C TYR A 145 -24.58 -6.95 2.91
N SER A 146 -25.42 -7.98 2.96
CA SER A 146 -24.99 -9.34 3.30
C SER A 146 -24.55 -10.08 2.05
N ASP A 147 -23.34 -10.61 2.07
CA ASP A 147 -22.81 -11.52 1.05
C ASP A 147 -21.82 -12.51 1.68
N SER A 148 -21.54 -13.61 0.99
CA SER A 148 -20.47 -14.52 1.36
C SER A 148 -19.16 -14.03 0.76
N GLY A 149 -18.32 -13.34 1.54
CA GLY A 149 -17.05 -12.84 1.06
C GLY A 149 -17.01 -11.34 0.83
N GLY A 150 -15.88 -10.73 1.16
CA GLY A 150 -15.54 -9.35 0.86
C GLY A 150 -14.08 -9.11 1.17
N GLU A 151 -13.24 -8.96 0.15
CA GLU A 151 -11.79 -8.81 0.34
C GLU A 151 -11.33 -7.37 0.10
N SER A 152 -12.00 -6.65 -0.81
CA SER A 152 -11.64 -5.27 -1.11
C SER A 152 -12.84 -4.43 -1.53
N LEU A 153 -12.71 -3.12 -1.38
CA LEU A 153 -13.64 -2.10 -1.88
C LEU A 153 -12.82 -1.01 -2.56
N ALA A 154 -13.40 -0.41 -3.58
CA ALA A 154 -12.90 0.83 -4.16
C ALA A 154 -14.06 1.72 -4.57
N ILE A 155 -13.90 3.02 -4.42
CA ILE A 155 -14.96 4.01 -4.68
C ILE A 155 -14.48 5.00 -5.73
N GLN A 156 -15.33 5.26 -6.72
CA GLN A 156 -15.14 6.38 -7.65
C GLN A 156 -16.48 7.05 -7.90
N ASP A 157 -16.53 8.36 -7.68
CA ASP A 157 -17.73 9.17 -7.85
C ASP A 157 -18.94 8.61 -7.07
N ASP A 158 -20.01 8.22 -7.77
CA ASP A 158 -21.23 7.65 -7.19
C ASP A 158 -21.27 6.12 -7.26
N MET A 159 -20.13 5.47 -7.45
CA MET A 159 -20.02 4.03 -7.63
C MET A 159 -19.12 3.38 -6.59
N LEU A 160 -19.62 2.30 -6.00
CA LEU A 160 -18.88 1.39 -5.13
C LEU A 160 -18.62 0.08 -5.87
N TYR A 161 -17.35 -0.30 -5.93
CA TYR A 161 -16.89 -1.59 -6.43
C TYR A 161 -16.53 -2.46 -5.24
N PHE A 162 -17.20 -3.60 -5.12
CA PHE A 162 -17.01 -4.55 -4.03
C PHE A 162 -16.41 -5.84 -4.56
N GLY A 163 -15.16 -6.10 -4.18
CA GLY A 163 -14.40 -7.30 -4.52
C GLY A 163 -14.86 -8.49 -3.68
N ASN A 164 -15.47 -9.46 -4.34
CA ASN A 164 -15.94 -10.69 -3.71
C ASN A 164 -15.17 -11.91 -4.23
N PRO A 165 -14.61 -12.75 -3.34
CA PRO A 165 -13.75 -13.87 -3.73
C PRO A 165 -14.47 -14.95 -4.56
N ASN A 166 -15.80 -15.04 -4.43
CA ASN A 166 -16.62 -16.08 -5.05
C ASN A 166 -17.34 -15.65 -6.33
N SER A 167 -17.48 -14.33 -6.57
CA SER A 167 -18.32 -13.80 -7.65
C SER A 167 -17.66 -12.71 -8.49
N GLY A 168 -16.50 -12.22 -8.09
CA GLY A 168 -15.80 -11.11 -8.73
C GLY A 168 -16.26 -9.76 -8.18
N ILE A 169 -16.44 -8.77 -9.05
CA ILE A 169 -16.67 -7.38 -8.62
C ILE A 169 -18.16 -7.09 -8.67
N LYS A 170 -18.76 -6.87 -7.52
CA LYS A 170 -20.14 -6.38 -7.40
C LYS A 170 -20.14 -4.87 -7.45
N VAL A 171 -20.97 -4.32 -8.31
CA VAL A 171 -21.02 -2.90 -8.62
C VAL A 171 -22.31 -2.33 -8.03
N PHE A 172 -22.18 -1.29 -7.21
CA PHE A 172 -23.30 -0.60 -6.58
C PHE A 172 -23.26 0.89 -6.91
N LYS A 173 -24.43 1.45 -7.16
CA LYS A 173 -24.62 2.91 -7.22
C LYS A 173 -24.91 3.41 -5.81
N ILE A 174 -24.16 4.40 -5.35
CA ILE A 174 -24.20 4.94 -3.98
C ILE A 174 -24.60 6.42 -3.90
N SER A 175 -25.30 6.96 -4.92
CA SER A 175 -25.80 8.35 -4.87
C SER A 175 -26.70 8.63 -3.66
N ALA A 176 -27.34 7.60 -3.12
CA ALA A 176 -27.98 7.61 -1.81
C ALA A 176 -27.23 6.63 -0.90
N ILE A 177 -26.33 7.14 -0.05
CA ILE A 177 -25.41 6.34 0.76
C ILE A 177 -26.13 5.33 1.68
N SER A 178 -27.30 5.69 2.22
CA SER A 178 -28.11 4.80 3.07
C SER A 178 -28.98 3.82 2.27
N SER A 179 -28.99 3.91 0.95
CA SER A 179 -29.72 2.99 0.07
C SER A 179 -28.93 2.72 -1.23
N PRO A 180 -27.75 2.07 -1.14
CA PRO A 180 -27.03 1.61 -2.33
C PRO A 180 -27.89 0.72 -3.21
N VAL A 181 -27.76 0.89 -4.53
CA VAL A 181 -28.48 0.11 -5.54
C VAL A 181 -27.49 -0.82 -6.22
N TYR A 182 -27.69 -2.14 -6.06
CA TYR A 182 -26.94 -3.13 -6.83
C TYR A 182 -27.20 -2.93 -8.33
N VAL A 183 -26.12 -2.78 -9.10
CA VAL A 183 -26.17 -2.60 -10.55
C VAL A 183 -25.92 -3.92 -11.24
N ARG A 184 -24.77 -4.55 -10.95
CA ARG A 184 -24.37 -5.81 -11.59
C ARG A 184 -23.19 -6.47 -10.88
N THR A 185 -22.85 -7.68 -11.33
CA THR A 185 -21.56 -8.32 -11.08
C THR A 185 -20.75 -8.37 -12.36
N VAL A 186 -19.45 -8.04 -12.26
CA VAL A 186 -18.43 -8.25 -13.29
C VAL A 186 -17.58 -9.45 -12.86
N SER A 187 -17.63 -10.53 -13.64
CA SER A 187 -16.89 -11.74 -13.32
C SER A 187 -15.39 -11.56 -13.55
N THR A 188 -14.59 -11.84 -12.53
CA THR A 188 -13.12 -11.83 -12.57
C THR A 188 -12.52 -13.21 -12.84
N SER A 189 -13.37 -14.24 -13.04
CA SER A 189 -13.05 -15.69 -13.09
C SER A 189 -12.28 -16.29 -11.91
N THR A 190 -11.67 -15.47 -11.06
CA THR A 190 -10.92 -15.84 -9.85
C THR A 190 -11.14 -14.80 -8.75
N SER A 191 -10.65 -15.09 -7.54
CA SER A 191 -10.80 -14.21 -6.36
C SER A 191 -10.25 -12.81 -6.61
N VAL A 192 -10.95 -11.79 -6.13
CA VAL A 192 -10.46 -10.42 -6.00
C VAL A 192 -9.84 -10.29 -4.62
N TRP A 193 -8.57 -9.89 -4.54
CA TRP A 193 -7.86 -9.72 -3.26
C TRP A 193 -7.72 -8.26 -2.90
N ASP A 194 -7.19 -7.47 -3.82
CA ASP A 194 -7.10 -6.03 -3.65
C ASP A 194 -7.52 -5.29 -4.93
N MET A 195 -7.97 -4.06 -4.74
CA MET A 195 -8.41 -3.18 -5.80
C MET A 195 -7.93 -1.76 -5.55
N HIS A 196 -7.38 -1.16 -6.59
CA HIS A 196 -6.99 0.24 -6.58
C HIS A 196 -7.61 0.95 -7.78
N ILE A 197 -8.13 2.16 -7.58
CA ILE A 197 -8.64 3.00 -8.66
C ILE A 197 -7.74 4.22 -8.81
N HIS A 198 -7.20 4.39 -10.01
CA HIS A 198 -6.47 5.58 -10.42
C HIS A 198 -6.87 5.95 -11.84
N ASP A 199 -7.09 7.24 -12.10
CA ASP A 199 -7.39 7.79 -13.44
C ASP A 199 -8.43 7.00 -14.27
N ASN A 200 -9.57 6.67 -13.65
CA ASN A 200 -10.68 5.96 -14.31
C ASN A 200 -10.32 4.54 -14.78
N LEU A 201 -9.30 3.95 -14.18
CA LEU A 201 -8.90 2.55 -14.30
C LEU A 201 -9.00 1.89 -12.93
N MET A 202 -9.42 0.63 -12.93
CA MET A 202 -9.42 -0.21 -11.73
C MET A 202 -8.46 -1.36 -11.93
N TYR A 203 -7.45 -1.41 -11.08
CA TYR A 203 -6.43 -2.46 -10.98
C TYR A 203 -6.91 -3.47 -9.95
N VAL A 204 -6.86 -4.75 -10.30
CA VAL A 204 -7.44 -5.82 -9.51
C VAL A 204 -6.40 -6.92 -9.33
N GLY A 205 -5.87 -7.03 -8.11
CA GLY A 205 -5.02 -8.14 -7.68
C GLY A 205 -5.84 -9.40 -7.49
N ARG A 206 -5.34 -10.53 -8.00
CA ARG A 206 -6.02 -11.83 -7.92
C ARG A 206 -4.99 -12.90 -7.57
N HIS A 207 -4.89 -13.23 -6.28
CA HIS A 207 -4.09 -14.34 -5.75
C HIS A 207 -4.18 -15.60 -6.63
N GLY A 208 -3.03 -16.04 -7.13
CA GLY A 208 -2.85 -17.18 -8.03
C GLY A 208 -3.38 -17.00 -9.45
N ALA A 209 -3.65 -15.75 -9.88
CA ALA A 209 -4.13 -15.47 -11.22
C ALA A 209 -3.63 -14.15 -11.84
N GLY A 210 -2.78 -13.39 -11.15
CA GLY A 210 -2.20 -12.12 -11.58
C GLY A 210 -3.17 -10.95 -11.59
N ILE A 211 -2.83 -9.86 -12.29
CA ILE A 211 -3.59 -8.61 -12.27
C ILE A 211 -4.65 -8.56 -13.37
N ARG A 212 -5.76 -7.87 -13.13
CA ARG A 212 -6.66 -7.36 -14.20
C ARG A 212 -6.78 -5.86 -14.14
N ILE A 213 -6.85 -5.25 -15.31
CA ILE A 213 -7.08 -3.81 -15.47
C ILE A 213 -8.42 -3.63 -16.15
N TYR A 214 -9.32 -2.91 -15.50
CA TYR A 214 -10.63 -2.56 -16.02
C TYR A 214 -10.71 -1.07 -16.33
N SER A 215 -11.32 -0.71 -17.45
CA SER A 215 -11.74 0.67 -17.72
C SER A 215 -13.02 0.97 -16.98
N LEU A 216 -13.05 2.12 -16.30
CA LEU A 216 -14.23 2.69 -15.65
C LEU A 216 -14.89 3.78 -16.50
N SER A 217 -14.57 3.89 -17.80
CA SER A 217 -15.22 4.84 -18.73
C SER A 217 -16.75 4.70 -18.78
N ASN A 218 -17.27 3.51 -18.47
CA ASN A 218 -18.64 3.34 -18.00
C ASN A 218 -18.58 2.74 -16.59
N PRO A 219 -18.71 3.55 -15.52
CA PRO A 219 -18.44 3.09 -14.17
C PRO A 219 -19.53 2.11 -13.67
N SER A 220 -20.74 2.17 -14.24
CA SER A 220 -21.79 1.16 -13.99
C SER A 220 -21.53 -0.19 -14.67
N ASN A 221 -20.61 -0.24 -15.63
CA ASN A 221 -20.23 -1.43 -16.37
C ASN A 221 -18.73 -1.44 -16.71
N PRO A 222 -17.86 -1.70 -15.71
CA PRO A 222 -16.42 -1.83 -15.94
C PRO A 222 -16.11 -2.85 -17.02
N SER A 223 -15.20 -2.50 -17.92
CA SER A 223 -14.81 -3.37 -19.04
C SER A 223 -13.35 -3.78 -18.92
N LEU A 224 -13.08 -5.08 -19.08
CA LEU A 224 -11.72 -5.60 -19.00
C LEU A 224 -10.88 -5.04 -20.15
N LEU A 225 -9.82 -4.32 -19.82
CA LEU A 225 -8.81 -3.85 -20.79
C LEU A 225 -7.71 -4.89 -20.96
N ARG A 226 -7.19 -5.41 -19.85
CA ARG A 226 -6.01 -6.27 -19.85
C ARG A 226 -6.03 -7.27 -18.70
N SER A 227 -5.48 -8.45 -18.96
CA SER A 227 -5.06 -9.40 -17.94
C SER A 227 -3.54 -9.52 -18.01
N LEU A 228 -2.89 -9.43 -16.86
CA LEU A 228 -1.49 -9.77 -16.65
C LEU A 228 -1.50 -11.07 -15.85
N ILE A 229 -0.80 -12.09 -16.33
CA ILE A 229 -0.64 -13.38 -15.64
C ILE A 229 0.87 -13.61 -15.65
N GLU A 230 1.47 -13.64 -14.48
CA GLU A 230 2.89 -13.93 -14.32
C GLU A 230 3.16 -15.42 -14.60
N ASP A 231 4.39 -15.73 -14.99
CA ASP A 231 4.83 -17.07 -15.37
C ASP A 231 4.80 -18.05 -14.16
N ASP A 232 4.79 -17.55 -12.94
CA ASP A 232 4.74 -18.31 -11.69
C ASP A 232 3.30 -18.55 -11.16
N GLY A 233 2.30 -17.95 -11.81
CA GLY A 233 0.90 -18.02 -11.42
C GLY A 233 0.30 -16.69 -10.94
N GLY A 234 1.09 -15.67 -10.61
CA GLY A 234 0.59 -14.32 -10.31
C GLY A 234 -0.08 -14.17 -8.95
N GLU A 235 0.70 -14.12 -7.88
CA GLU A 235 0.24 -14.03 -6.49
C GLU A 235 0.04 -12.58 -5.99
N ALA A 236 -0.64 -11.75 -6.79
CA ALA A 236 -0.89 -10.34 -6.47
C ALA A 236 -1.80 -10.19 -5.23
N GLN A 237 -1.19 -9.71 -4.13
CA GLN A 237 -1.82 -9.45 -2.82
C GLN A 237 -2.29 -8.00 -2.69
N GLY A 238 -1.40 -7.04 -2.98
CA GLY A 238 -1.68 -5.60 -2.96
C GLY A 238 -1.36 -4.97 -4.31
N VAL A 239 -2.14 -3.98 -4.72
CA VAL A 239 -1.90 -3.21 -5.95
C VAL A 239 -2.05 -1.72 -5.68
N VAL A 240 -1.13 -0.93 -6.22
CA VAL A 240 -1.21 0.54 -6.14
C VAL A 240 -0.70 1.13 -7.44
N ALA A 241 -1.40 2.14 -7.97
CA ALA A 241 -1.07 2.76 -9.24
C ALA A 241 -0.98 4.28 -9.11
N ASP A 242 -0.09 4.87 -9.89
CA ASP A 242 -0.03 6.30 -10.17
C ASP A 242 -0.24 6.54 -11.68
N ASP A 243 0.06 7.74 -12.17
CA ASP A 243 -0.17 8.15 -13.55
C ASP A 243 0.50 7.23 -14.58
N ASP A 244 1.72 6.78 -14.31
CA ASP A 244 2.58 6.07 -15.27
C ASP A 244 2.95 4.65 -14.83
N PHE A 245 2.77 4.32 -13.56
CA PHE A 245 3.25 3.08 -12.96
C PHE A 245 2.19 2.34 -12.14
N LEU A 246 2.23 1.02 -12.23
CA LEU A 246 1.51 0.10 -11.37
C LEU A 246 2.54 -0.70 -10.58
N TYR A 247 2.39 -0.75 -9.27
CA TYR A 247 3.17 -1.59 -8.38
C TYR A 247 2.31 -2.70 -7.81
N VAL A 248 2.91 -3.89 -7.68
CA VAL A 248 2.22 -5.11 -7.29
C VAL A 248 3.04 -5.78 -6.21
N ALA A 249 2.39 -6.10 -5.09
CA ALA A 249 2.98 -6.89 -4.01
C ALA A 249 2.56 -8.36 -4.18
N ASP A 250 3.52 -9.26 -4.04
CA ASP A 250 3.31 -10.69 -4.14
C ASP A 250 4.15 -11.49 -3.11
N ASN A 251 4.09 -12.82 -3.19
CA ASN A 251 4.80 -13.72 -2.27
C ASN A 251 6.34 -13.69 -2.40
N TYR A 252 6.85 -13.23 -3.52
CA TYR A 252 8.25 -13.16 -3.89
C TYR A 252 8.80 -11.74 -3.77
N GLY A 253 7.96 -10.72 -3.83
CA GLY A 253 8.35 -9.35 -3.59
C GLY A 253 7.45 -8.28 -4.20
N VAL A 254 8.06 -7.37 -4.97
CA VAL A 254 7.37 -6.24 -5.59
C VAL A 254 7.76 -6.12 -7.06
N GLU A 255 6.75 -6.01 -7.91
CA GLU A 255 6.89 -5.76 -9.35
C GLU A 255 6.42 -4.34 -9.70
N ALA A 256 7.02 -3.75 -10.73
CA ALA A 256 6.61 -2.47 -11.30
C ALA A 256 6.37 -2.59 -12.79
N TYR A 257 5.23 -2.06 -13.23
CA TYR A 257 4.79 -2.02 -14.61
C TYR A 257 4.66 -0.58 -15.08
N ASN A 258 5.22 -0.25 -16.25
CA ASN A 258 4.82 0.95 -16.97
C ASN A 258 3.40 0.74 -17.53
N ILE A 259 2.50 1.67 -17.19
CA ILE A 259 1.09 1.68 -17.59
C ILE A 259 0.70 2.93 -18.37
N SER A 260 1.67 3.71 -18.88
CA SER A 260 1.41 4.86 -19.78
C SER A 260 0.55 4.47 -20.99
N ASN A 261 0.53 3.18 -21.36
CA ASN A 261 -0.54 2.58 -22.14
C ASN A 261 -1.20 1.41 -21.35
N PRO A 262 -2.37 1.62 -20.71
CA PRO A 262 -2.99 0.62 -19.83
C PRO A 262 -3.55 -0.61 -20.58
N SER A 263 -3.69 -0.53 -21.90
CA SER A 263 -4.04 -1.70 -22.75
C SER A 263 -2.83 -2.60 -23.05
N SER A 264 -1.63 -2.07 -22.89
CA SER A 264 -0.38 -2.80 -23.08
C SER A 264 0.67 -2.45 -22.02
N PRO A 265 0.42 -2.79 -20.73
CA PRO A 265 1.42 -2.64 -19.68
C PRO A 265 2.69 -3.43 -19.99
N ILE A 266 3.82 -2.91 -19.52
CA ILE A 266 5.14 -3.53 -19.66
C ILE A 266 5.77 -3.58 -18.28
N GLU A 267 6.13 -4.77 -17.82
CA GLU A 267 6.95 -4.91 -16.61
C GLU A 267 8.33 -4.27 -16.85
N ILE A 268 8.76 -3.40 -15.94
CA ILE A 268 9.98 -2.60 -16.07
C ILE A 268 10.99 -2.84 -14.95
N ALA A 269 10.56 -3.35 -13.81
CA ALA A 269 11.41 -3.66 -12.67
C ALA A 269 10.73 -4.66 -11.73
N GLU A 270 11.56 -5.42 -11.01
CA GLU A 270 11.15 -6.31 -9.92
C GLU A 270 12.17 -6.22 -8.77
N VAL A 271 11.72 -6.47 -7.55
CA VAL A 271 12.57 -6.79 -6.40
C VAL A 271 12.07 -8.09 -5.81
N THR A 272 12.88 -9.14 -5.92
CA THR A 272 12.55 -10.47 -5.35
C THR A 272 13.63 -10.98 -4.39
N ASN A 273 14.84 -10.41 -4.46
CA ASN A 273 15.97 -10.87 -3.67
C ASN A 273 16.09 -10.15 -2.33
N GLY A 274 16.04 -10.92 -1.24
CA GLY A 274 16.24 -10.39 0.12
C GLY A 274 15.03 -9.62 0.65
N ILE A 275 13.90 -9.68 -0.06
CA ILE A 275 12.61 -9.22 0.43
C ILE A 275 11.72 -10.46 0.60
N GLY A 276 10.98 -10.52 1.71
CA GLY A 276 10.00 -11.59 1.94
C GLY A 276 8.70 -11.29 1.19
N ALA A 277 7.65 -12.05 1.48
CA ALA A 277 6.31 -11.77 0.98
C ALA A 277 5.91 -10.32 1.31
N ALA A 278 5.55 -9.56 0.27
CA ALA A 278 4.93 -8.26 0.41
C ALA A 278 3.42 -8.45 0.51
N HIS A 279 2.80 -7.76 1.47
CA HIS A 279 1.40 -7.92 1.79
C HIS A 279 0.55 -6.79 1.22
N ASP A 280 1.01 -5.55 1.36
CA ASP A 280 0.35 -4.38 0.78
C ASP A 280 1.34 -3.27 0.42
N LEU A 281 0.86 -2.33 -0.39
CA LEU A 281 1.62 -1.21 -0.92
C LEU A 281 0.83 0.09 -0.81
N ASP A 282 1.55 1.19 -0.60
CA ASP A 282 1.01 2.53 -0.82
C ASP A 282 2.06 3.42 -1.50
N ILE A 283 1.61 4.50 -2.15
CA ILE A 283 2.48 5.46 -2.85
C ILE A 283 2.29 6.85 -2.24
N ASP A 284 3.40 7.50 -1.94
CA ASP A 284 3.42 8.95 -1.67
C ASP A 284 4.60 9.59 -2.40
N ASN A 285 4.30 10.53 -3.30
CA ASN A 285 5.25 11.13 -4.24
C ASN A 285 5.95 10.07 -5.09
N ASP A 286 7.29 10.07 -5.13
CA ASP A 286 8.09 9.14 -5.95
C ASP A 286 8.43 7.82 -5.22
N TYR A 287 7.80 7.57 -4.06
CA TYR A 287 8.16 6.46 -3.18
C TYR A 287 7.03 5.46 -3.01
N VAL A 288 7.41 4.18 -3.07
CA VAL A 288 6.51 3.05 -2.80
C VAL A 288 6.82 2.49 -1.42
N TYR A 289 5.80 2.43 -0.59
CA TYR A 289 5.86 1.96 0.78
C TYR A 289 5.28 0.55 0.83
N VAL A 290 6.08 -0.39 1.33
CA VAL A 290 5.78 -1.82 1.28
C VAL A 290 5.62 -2.35 2.69
N ALA A 291 4.45 -2.89 3.00
CA ALA A 291 4.20 -3.69 4.19
C ALA A 291 4.64 -5.13 3.90
N LEU A 292 5.56 -5.68 4.71
CA LEU A 292 6.10 -7.02 4.48
C LEU A 292 6.55 -7.70 5.78
N GLY A 293 6.97 -8.96 5.66
CA GLY A 293 7.77 -9.62 6.69
C GLY A 293 9.03 -8.81 7.03
N GLY A 294 9.17 -8.36 8.28
CA GLY A 294 10.25 -7.46 8.71
C GLY A 294 9.87 -5.99 8.85
N GLY A 295 8.61 -5.62 8.55
CA GLY A 295 8.03 -4.32 8.88
C GLY A 295 7.71 -3.48 7.64
N LEU A 296 8.33 -2.30 7.54
CA LEU A 296 8.14 -1.36 6.43
C LEU A 296 9.41 -1.24 5.58
N MET A 297 9.28 -1.37 4.26
CA MET A 297 10.33 -1.03 3.30
C MET A 297 9.87 0.13 2.43
N ILE A 298 10.82 0.99 2.02
CA ILE A 298 10.56 2.08 1.10
C ILE A 298 11.42 1.89 -0.14
N LEU A 299 10.77 1.89 -1.29
CA LEU A 299 11.36 1.72 -2.61
C LEU A 299 11.24 3.01 -3.43
N GLU A 300 12.20 3.20 -4.33
CA GLU A 300 12.20 4.26 -5.34
C GLU A 300 12.44 3.61 -6.72
N LEU A 301 11.61 3.94 -7.70
CA LEU A 301 11.80 3.50 -9.08
C LEU A 301 12.77 4.45 -9.80
N SER A 302 13.86 3.93 -10.36
CA SER A 302 14.85 4.76 -11.07
C SER A 302 15.56 4.02 -12.20
N ASP A 303 16.25 4.75 -13.08
CA ASP A 303 17.05 4.21 -14.18
C ASP A 303 18.47 3.80 -13.77
N THR A 304 18.83 3.96 -12.49
CA THR A 304 20.15 3.60 -11.96
C THR A 304 20.01 2.65 -10.79
N LYS A 305 20.84 1.59 -10.75
CA LYS A 305 20.94 0.78 -9.53
C LYS A 305 21.51 1.65 -8.42
N SER A 306 20.76 1.81 -7.34
CA SER A 306 21.27 2.51 -6.16
C SER A 306 22.47 1.73 -5.63
N PRO A 307 23.65 2.35 -5.50
CA PRO A 307 24.79 1.68 -4.92
C PRO A 307 24.48 1.40 -3.46
N TYR A 308 24.38 0.12 -3.09
CA TYR A 308 24.34 -0.32 -1.70
C TYR A 308 25.49 0.36 -0.94
N PHE A 309 25.18 1.36 -0.11
CA PHE A 309 26.13 1.95 0.82
C PHE A 309 26.02 1.15 2.12
N PRO A 310 26.83 0.09 2.34
CA PRO A 310 26.90 -0.48 3.68
C PRO A 310 27.32 0.66 4.62
N ARG A 311 26.57 0.86 5.71
CA ARG A 311 26.95 1.78 6.80
C ARG A 311 28.39 1.45 7.21
N TYR A 312 29.35 2.22 6.71
CA TYR A 312 30.72 2.13 7.18
C TYR A 312 30.76 2.82 8.54
N PHE A 313 30.84 2.04 9.61
CA PHE A 313 31.35 2.54 10.88
C PHE A 313 32.80 3.00 10.65
N TYR A 314 33.00 4.28 10.44
CA TYR A 314 34.34 4.85 10.45
C TYR A 314 34.83 4.86 11.90
N TYR A 315 35.79 3.98 12.22
CA TYR A 315 36.66 4.22 13.36
C TYR A 315 37.50 5.47 13.05
N VAL A 316 37.12 6.59 13.65
CA VAL A 316 37.91 7.81 13.64
C VAL A 316 39.08 7.60 14.60
N ILE A 317 40.29 7.36 14.06
CA ILE A 317 41.51 7.48 14.85
C ILE A 317 42.06 8.89 14.57
N PRO A 318 42.00 9.83 15.53
CA PRO A 318 42.65 11.12 15.36
C PRO A 318 44.17 10.89 15.26
N ILE A 319 44.79 11.35 14.17
CA ILE A 319 46.25 11.13 13.94
C ILE A 319 47.06 12.38 14.30
N GLY A 320 46.42 13.53 14.48
CA GLY A 320 47.09 14.73 14.98
C GLY A 320 46.20 15.95 15.01
N ILE A 321 46.64 16.94 15.78
CA ILE A 321 46.06 18.28 15.87
C ILE A 321 47.10 19.26 15.34
N VAL A 322 46.69 20.18 14.47
CA VAL A 322 47.51 21.32 14.04
C VAL A 322 46.76 22.61 14.36
N VAL A 323 47.47 23.60 14.91
CA VAL A 323 46.94 24.95 15.17
C VAL A 323 47.60 25.94 14.22
N LEU A 324 46.80 26.62 13.42
CA LEU A 324 47.25 27.71 12.54
C LEU A 324 46.31 28.90 12.73
N GLY A 325 46.87 30.06 13.09
CA GLY A 325 46.09 31.31 13.23
C GLY A 325 44.95 31.27 14.27
N GLY A 326 45.06 30.42 15.31
CA GLY A 326 44.02 30.28 16.34
C GLY A 326 42.89 29.30 16.02
N VAL A 327 42.96 28.60 14.88
CA VAL A 327 41.99 27.56 14.50
C VAL A 327 42.61 26.17 14.65
N ILE A 328 41.87 25.26 15.28
CA ILE A 328 42.26 23.86 15.49
C ILE A 328 41.79 23.03 14.28
N PHE A 329 42.73 22.40 13.58
CA PHE A 329 42.43 21.44 12.53
C PHE A 329 42.65 20.01 13.03
N LEU A 330 41.64 19.16 12.83
CA LEU A 330 41.68 17.75 13.19
C LEU A 330 42.04 16.94 11.94
N VAL A 331 43.22 16.33 11.92
CA VAL A 331 43.68 15.54 10.77
C VAL A 331 43.20 14.11 10.92
N ILE A 332 42.29 13.71 10.04
CA ILE A 332 41.67 12.37 10.03
C ILE A 332 42.20 11.57 8.85
N LYS A 333 42.55 10.30 9.08
CA LYS A 333 42.91 9.36 8.01
C LYS A 333 41.84 8.29 7.89
N LEU A 334 41.17 8.27 6.75
CA LEU A 334 40.19 7.23 6.43
C LEU A 334 40.92 5.95 6.03
N ARG A 335 40.61 4.82 6.68
CA ARG A 335 41.07 3.49 6.28
C ARG A 335 39.86 2.59 6.00
N LYS A 336 39.69 2.17 4.75
CA LYS A 336 38.83 1.02 4.41
C LYS A 336 39.53 -0.27 4.86
N ARG A 337 38.86 -1.12 5.63
CA ARG A 337 39.21 -2.56 5.68
C ARG A 337 38.37 -3.28 4.62
N LYS A 338 39.04 -4.05 3.76
CA LYS A 338 38.40 -5.22 3.13
C LYS A 338 38.38 -6.31 4.20
N ASN A 339 37.21 -6.86 4.51
CA ASN A 339 37.12 -8.02 5.40
C ASN A 339 37.76 -9.23 4.69
N LEU A 340 38.42 -10.08 5.50
CA LEU A 340 38.99 -11.36 5.11
C LEU A 340 37.89 -12.35 4.72
#